data_AF-A0A8T0U1I4-F1
#
_entry.id   AF-A0A8T0U1I4-F1
#
_cell.length_a   1.000
_cell.length_b   1.000
_cell.length_c   1.000
_cell.angle_alpha   90.00
_cell.angle_beta   90.00
_cell.angle_gamma   90.00
#
_symmetry.space_group_name_H-M   'P 1'
#
loop_
_entity.id
_entity.type
_entity.pdbx_description
1 polymer ?
#
loop_
_entity_poly.entity_id
_entity_poly.type
_entity_poly.pdbx_seq_one_letter_code
_entity_poly.pdbx_strand_id
1 'polypeptide(L)'
;MLSTNCKIQKKLAKEWEMKVKEFRKRLDDIQTNLAKHMDQIQKDAIDPEKLKLTLGDEQLNDTCDMKRAMELVALLEAQLKDLSPNLDSIAEYRTKARLYSERVDELNATTKERDDLKRLYDGLRKRRLDEFMAGFNIISLKLKEMYQMITLGGDAELELVDSVDPFSEGVVFSVRPPKKSWKNIANLSGGEKTLSSLALVFALHHYKPTPLYVMDEIDAALV
;
A
#
# COMPACT_ATOMS: atom_id res chain seq x y z
N MET A 1 21.35 28.07 -28.35
CA MET A 1 20.31 28.35 -27.33
C MET A 1 19.25 29.36 -27.77
N LEU A 2 19.51 30.30 -28.70
CA LEU A 2 18.51 31.30 -29.15
C LEU A 2 17.33 30.76 -29.99
N SER A 3 17.54 29.69 -30.78
CA SER A 3 16.49 29.11 -31.64
C SER A 3 15.36 28.41 -30.85
N THR A 4 15.69 27.78 -29.72
CA THR A 4 14.74 27.07 -28.87
C THR A 4 13.82 28.04 -28.12
N ASN A 5 14.33 29.21 -27.72
CA ASN A 5 13.57 30.22 -26.99
C ASN A 5 12.51 30.90 -27.90
N CYS A 6 12.83 31.15 -29.18
CA CYS A 6 11.87 31.69 -30.15
C CYS A 6 10.70 30.73 -30.45
N LYS A 7 10.96 29.41 -30.47
CA LYS A 7 9.92 28.39 -30.67
C LYS A 7 8.96 28.30 -29.47
N ILE A 8 9.48 28.43 -28.26
CA ILE A 8 8.67 28.44 -27.03
C ILE A 8 7.79 29.69 -26.97
N GLN A 9 8.34 30.86 -27.27
CA GLN A 9 7.59 32.12 -27.33
C GLN A 9 6.45 32.09 -28.36
N LYS A 10 6.70 31.54 -29.57
CA LYS A 10 5.64 31.36 -30.59
C LYS A 10 4.55 30.39 -30.16
N LYS A 11 4.89 29.34 -29.41
CA LYS A 11 3.93 28.36 -28.88
C LYS A 11 3.04 29.00 -27.80
N LEU A 12 3.64 29.77 -26.90
CA LEU A 12 2.93 30.53 -25.86
C LEU A 12 1.97 31.56 -26.46
N ALA A 13 2.41 32.31 -27.47
CA ALA A 13 1.56 33.29 -28.16
C ALA A 13 0.31 32.64 -28.79
N LYS A 14 0.48 31.45 -29.38
CA LYS A 14 -0.61 30.69 -30.00
C LYS A 14 -1.60 30.14 -28.96
N GLU A 15 -1.12 29.74 -27.77
CA GLU A 15 -1.98 29.36 -26.65
C GLU A 15 -2.79 30.54 -26.11
N TRP A 16 -2.17 31.72 -25.98
CA TRP A 16 -2.87 32.94 -25.55
C TRP A 16 -3.90 33.41 -26.59
N GLU A 17 -3.62 33.32 -27.89
CA GLU A 17 -4.61 33.60 -28.94
C GLU A 17 -5.83 32.68 -28.85
N MET A 18 -5.61 31.38 -28.59
CA MET A 18 -6.70 30.42 -28.39
C MET A 18 -7.54 30.76 -27.16
N LYS A 19 -6.90 31.12 -26.03
CA LYS A 19 -7.61 31.54 -24.81
C LYS A 19 -8.41 32.82 -25.03
N VAL A 20 -7.85 33.82 -25.71
CA VAL A 20 -8.57 35.07 -26.04
C VAL A 20 -9.79 34.79 -26.92
N LYS A 21 -9.66 33.89 -27.90
CA LYS A 21 -10.78 33.48 -28.75
C LYS A 21 -11.86 32.74 -27.97
N GLU A 22 -11.48 31.91 -27.00
CA GLU A 22 -12.42 31.22 -26.11
C GLU A 22 -13.17 32.21 -25.21
N PHE A 23 -12.46 33.17 -24.57
CA PHE A 23 -13.10 34.19 -23.73
C PHE A 23 -14.03 35.09 -24.53
N ARG A 24 -13.66 35.43 -25.78
CA ARG A 24 -14.54 36.22 -26.67
C ARG A 24 -15.83 35.46 -26.99
N LYS A 25 -15.75 34.16 -27.28
CA LYS A 25 -16.93 33.32 -27.52
C LYS A 25 -17.83 33.25 -26.28
N ARG A 26 -17.25 33.10 -25.08
CA ARG A 26 -18.01 33.11 -23.82
C ARG A 26 -18.72 34.45 -23.57
N LEU A 27 -18.12 35.57 -23.95
CA LEU A 27 -18.77 36.89 -23.85
C LEU A 27 -19.97 37.01 -24.79
N ASP A 28 -19.86 36.55 -26.03
CA ASP A 28 -20.97 36.55 -26.99
C ASP A 28 -22.13 35.64 -26.50
N ASP A 29 -21.81 34.47 -25.94
CA ASP A 29 -22.79 33.55 -25.36
C ASP A 29 -23.52 34.18 -24.16
N ILE A 30 -22.81 34.92 -23.31
CA ILE A 30 -23.42 35.65 -22.18
C ILE A 30 -24.32 36.79 -22.69
N GLN A 31 -23.87 37.57 -23.67
CA GLN A 31 -24.66 38.67 -24.24
C GLN A 31 -25.95 38.18 -24.91
N THR A 32 -25.88 37.07 -25.65
CA THR A 32 -27.07 36.48 -26.28
C THR A 32 -28.05 35.92 -25.25
N ASN A 33 -27.56 35.30 -24.16
CA ASN A 33 -28.43 34.86 -23.07
C ASN A 33 -29.07 36.03 -22.31
N LEU A 34 -28.33 37.11 -22.07
CA LEU A 34 -28.87 38.33 -21.46
C LEU A 34 -29.98 38.94 -22.30
N ALA A 35 -29.80 39.00 -23.63
CA ALA A 35 -30.83 39.48 -24.55
C ALA A 35 -32.10 38.59 -24.53
N LYS A 36 -31.93 37.25 -24.46
CA LYS A 36 -33.06 36.32 -24.32
C LYS A 36 -33.80 36.50 -23.00
N HIS A 37 -33.09 36.65 -21.88
CA HIS A 37 -33.71 36.90 -20.59
C HIS A 37 -34.43 38.26 -20.56
N MET A 38 -33.89 39.30 -21.21
CA MET A 38 -34.55 40.59 -21.33
C MET A 38 -35.84 40.52 -22.17
N ASP A 39 -35.84 39.78 -23.28
CA ASP A 39 -37.06 39.55 -24.10
C ASP A 39 -38.10 38.73 -23.33
N GLN A 40 -37.66 37.75 -22.52
CA GLN A 40 -38.54 36.98 -21.66
C GLN A 40 -39.18 37.85 -20.56
N ILE A 41 -38.40 38.73 -19.92
CA ILE A 41 -38.92 39.70 -18.93
C ILE A 41 -39.93 40.66 -19.57
N GLN A 42 -39.74 41.06 -20.83
CA GLN A 42 -40.72 41.88 -21.56
C GLN A 42 -42.00 41.12 -21.90
N LYS A 43 -41.92 39.82 -22.23
CA LYS A 43 -43.11 38.99 -22.47
C LYS A 43 -43.88 38.67 -21.20
N ASP A 44 -43.17 38.52 -20.09
CA ASP A 44 -43.75 38.25 -18.76
C ASP A 44 -44.12 39.56 -18.03
N ALA A 45 -43.86 40.72 -18.63
CA ALA A 45 -44.31 42.01 -18.11
C ALA A 45 -45.85 42.08 -18.23
N ILE A 46 -46.51 42.01 -17.08
CA ILE A 46 -47.95 42.05 -16.96
C ILE A 46 -48.46 43.44 -17.37
N ASP A 47 -49.36 43.49 -18.36
CA ASP A 47 -50.05 44.71 -18.77
C ASP A 47 -50.73 45.38 -17.56
N PRO A 48 -50.40 46.65 -17.23
CA PRO A 48 -50.97 47.33 -16.07
C PRO A 48 -52.49 47.55 -16.18
N GLU A 49 -53.07 47.50 -17.38
CA GLU A 49 -54.53 47.54 -17.59
C GLU A 49 -55.23 46.20 -17.27
N LYS A 50 -54.56 45.07 -17.49
CA LYS A 50 -55.09 43.73 -17.13
C LYS A 50 -55.09 43.52 -15.61
N LEU A 51 -54.13 44.14 -14.91
CA LEU A 51 -54.05 44.11 -13.45
C LEU A 51 -55.22 44.86 -12.79
N LYS A 52 -55.68 45.97 -13.38
CA LYS A 52 -56.83 46.76 -12.86
C LYS A 52 -58.18 46.06 -13.02
N LEU A 53 -58.34 45.20 -14.02
CA LEU A 53 -59.56 44.41 -14.24
C LEU A 53 -59.65 43.16 -13.33
N THR A 54 -58.55 42.78 -12.67
CA THR A 54 -58.47 41.56 -11.85
C THR A 54 -58.56 41.85 -10.34
N LEU A 55 -58.49 43.12 -9.93
CA LEU A 55 -58.62 43.55 -8.53
C LEU A 55 -59.97 44.22 -8.31
N GLY A 56 -61.04 43.43 -8.41
CA GLY A 56 -62.32 43.76 -7.78
C GLY A 56 -62.23 43.40 -6.30
N ASP A 57 -62.53 44.37 -5.43
CA ASP A 57 -62.41 44.29 -3.96
C ASP A 57 -63.17 43.12 -3.29
N GLU A 58 -63.94 42.31 -4.03
CA GLU A 58 -64.62 41.12 -3.51
C GLU A 58 -63.72 39.87 -3.41
N GLN A 59 -62.66 39.73 -4.22
CA GLN A 59 -61.82 38.52 -4.19
C GLN A 59 -60.71 38.54 -3.12
N LEU A 60 -60.43 39.70 -2.51
CA LEU A 60 -59.45 39.82 -1.43
C LEU A 60 -59.96 39.32 -0.08
N ASN A 61 -61.27 39.12 0.08
CA ASN A 61 -61.86 38.66 1.34
C ASN A 61 -62.01 37.13 1.44
N ASP A 62 -61.98 36.42 0.30
CA ASP A 62 -62.24 34.97 0.25
C ASP A 62 -60.97 34.09 0.12
N THR A 63 -59.78 34.67 -0.04
CA THR A 63 -58.53 33.87 -0.23
C THR A 63 -57.47 34.03 0.84
N CYS A 64 -57.82 34.62 1.99
CA CYS A 64 -57.03 34.43 3.20
C CYS A 64 -57.98 34.12 4.36
N ASP A 65 -58.44 32.87 4.42
CA ASP A 65 -59.08 32.30 5.62
C ASP A 65 -58.07 32.37 6.77
N MET A 66 -57.96 33.54 7.39
CA MET A 66 -57.04 33.80 8.51
C MET A 66 -57.23 32.75 9.60
N LYS A 67 -58.48 32.28 9.79
CA LYS A 67 -58.82 31.18 10.69
C LYS A 67 -58.17 29.85 10.31
N ARG A 68 -58.25 29.42 9.05
CA ARG A 68 -57.63 28.16 8.59
C ARG A 68 -56.10 28.26 8.63
N ALA A 69 -55.55 29.42 8.29
CA ALA A 69 -54.12 29.67 8.41
C ALA A 69 -53.66 29.59 9.88
N MET A 70 -54.42 30.17 10.82
CA MET A 70 -54.15 30.08 12.26
C MET A 70 -54.30 28.66 12.81
N GLU A 71 -55.30 27.89 12.37
CA GLU A 71 -55.48 26.49 12.74
C GLU A 71 -54.32 25.61 12.23
N LEU A 72 -53.87 25.84 11.00
CA LEU A 72 -52.72 25.13 10.43
C LEU A 72 -51.43 25.47 11.17
N VAL A 73 -51.22 26.75 11.52
CA VAL A 73 -50.08 27.18 12.35
C VAL A 73 -50.12 26.50 13.71
N ALA A 74 -51.28 26.46 14.38
CA ALA A 74 -51.42 25.80 15.68
C ALA A 74 -51.16 24.28 15.61
N LEU A 75 -51.61 23.61 14.52
CA LEU A 75 -51.32 22.20 14.29
C LEU A 75 -49.82 21.95 14.08
N LEU A 76 -49.16 22.79 13.27
CA LEU A 76 -47.73 22.70 13.01
C LEU A 76 -46.92 22.99 14.28
N GLU A 77 -47.31 23.96 15.10
CA GLU A 77 -46.69 24.25 16.39
C GLU A 77 -46.84 23.08 17.37
N ALA A 78 -48.00 22.41 17.39
CA ALA A 78 -48.22 21.21 18.20
C ALA A 78 -47.36 20.04 17.73
N GLN A 79 -47.24 19.82 16.42
CA GLN A 79 -46.35 18.82 15.83
C GLN A 79 -44.88 19.11 16.12
N LEU A 80 -44.47 20.37 16.07
CA LEU A 80 -43.09 20.80 16.32
C LEU A 80 -42.72 20.65 17.81
N LYS A 81 -43.69 20.86 18.71
CA LYS A 81 -43.55 20.61 20.14
C LYS A 81 -43.43 19.12 20.46
N ASP A 82 -44.18 18.28 19.76
CA ASP A 82 -44.11 16.81 19.89
C ASP A 82 -42.76 16.26 19.39
N LEU A 83 -42.25 16.80 18.27
CA LEU A 83 -40.96 16.40 17.70
C LEU A 83 -39.75 16.77 18.58
N SER A 84 -39.90 17.73 19.50
CA SER A 84 -38.87 18.27 20.41
C SER A 84 -37.42 18.05 19.93
N PRO A 85 -37.01 18.67 18.80
CA PRO A 85 -35.72 18.39 18.19
C PRO A 85 -34.58 18.75 19.14
N ASN A 86 -33.72 17.77 19.44
CA ASN A 86 -32.54 18.00 20.26
C ASN A 86 -31.52 18.82 19.46
N LEU A 87 -31.51 20.14 19.66
CA LEU A 87 -30.61 21.06 18.96
C LEU A 87 -29.12 20.82 19.29
N ASP A 88 -28.81 20.18 20.43
CA ASP A 88 -27.44 19.83 20.83
C ASP A 88 -26.86 18.69 19.99
N SER A 89 -27.72 17.87 19.38
CA SER A 89 -27.30 16.72 18.55
C SER A 89 -26.43 17.12 17.35
N ILE A 90 -26.64 18.32 16.79
CA ILE A 90 -25.83 18.84 15.68
C ILE A 90 -24.41 19.17 16.15
N ALA A 91 -24.28 19.78 17.34
CA ALA A 91 -22.98 20.11 17.93
C ALA A 91 -22.22 18.83 18.37
N GLU A 92 -22.93 17.87 18.96
CA GLU A 92 -22.37 16.56 19.29
C GLU A 92 -21.89 15.80 18.04
N TYR A 93 -22.70 15.79 16.97
CA TYR A 93 -22.32 15.16 15.71
C TYR A 93 -21.06 15.79 15.13
N ARG A 94 -20.96 17.12 15.09
CA ARG A 94 -19.76 17.82 14.61
C ARG A 94 -18.52 17.44 15.42
N THR A 95 -18.66 17.34 16.75
CA THR A 95 -17.57 16.94 17.65
C THR A 95 -17.14 15.49 17.39
N LYS A 96 -18.10 14.57 17.29
CA LYS A 96 -17.83 13.16 16.97
C LYS A 96 -17.23 12.97 15.58
N ALA A 97 -17.69 13.73 14.59
CA ALA A 97 -17.16 13.69 13.23
C ALA A 97 -15.69 14.14 13.18
N ARG A 98 -15.34 15.21 13.93
CA ARG A 98 -13.95 15.65 14.06
C ARG A 98 -13.09 14.58 14.73
N LEU A 99 -13.52 14.05 15.87
CA LEU A 99 -12.82 13.00 16.58
C LEU A 99 -12.63 11.74 15.71
N TYR A 100 -13.66 11.37 14.95
CA TYR A 100 -13.58 10.25 14.02
C TYR A 100 -12.50 10.49 12.95
N SER A 101 -12.46 11.68 12.35
CA SER A 101 -11.42 12.04 11.37
C SER A 101 -10.03 11.92 11.98
N GLU A 102 -9.82 12.48 13.17
CA GLU A 102 -8.53 12.39 13.89
C GLU A 102 -8.11 10.93 14.13
N ARG A 103 -9.06 10.07 14.56
CA ARG A 103 -8.78 8.64 14.79
C ARG A 103 -8.49 7.86 13.51
N VAL A 104 -9.16 8.20 12.41
CA VAL A 104 -8.88 7.61 11.09
C VAL A 104 -7.47 7.99 10.63
N ASP A 105 -7.08 9.24 10.82
CA ASP A 105 -5.74 9.71 10.46
C ASP A 105 -4.65 9.01 11.30
N GLU A 106 -4.86 8.87 12.62
CA GLU A 106 -3.98 8.10 13.50
C GLU A 106 -3.87 6.62 13.04
N LEU A 107 -5.01 5.97 12.78
CA LEU A 107 -5.05 4.58 12.32
C LEU A 107 -4.30 4.40 11.00
N ASN A 108 -4.49 5.32 10.05
CA ASN A 108 -3.81 5.29 8.77
C ASN A 108 -2.29 5.47 8.93
N ALA A 109 -1.86 6.38 9.81
CA ALA A 109 -0.44 6.57 10.12
C ALA A 109 0.19 5.31 10.72
N THR A 110 -0.43 4.71 11.73
CA THR A 110 0.06 3.46 12.35
C THR A 110 0.05 2.29 11.37
N THR A 111 -0.98 2.18 10.53
CA THR A 111 -1.06 1.12 9.51
C THR A 111 0.07 1.25 8.49
N LYS A 112 0.38 2.48 8.06
CA LYS A 112 1.49 2.75 7.16
C LYS A 112 2.84 2.39 7.79
N GLU A 113 3.06 2.78 9.04
CA GLU A 113 4.29 2.43 9.76
C GLU A 113 4.46 0.90 9.89
N ARG A 114 3.38 0.19 10.24
CA ARG A 114 3.36 -1.28 10.27
C ARG A 114 3.74 -1.88 8.92
N ASP A 115 3.17 -1.36 7.83
CA ASP A 115 3.42 -1.88 6.49
C ASP A 115 4.86 -1.62 6.02
N ASP A 116 5.41 -0.46 6.36
CA ASP A 116 6.81 -0.13 6.06
C ASP A 116 7.78 -1.03 6.85
N LEU A 117 7.50 -1.27 8.15
CA LEU A 117 8.28 -2.21 8.97
C LEU A 117 8.16 -3.65 8.44
N LYS A 118 6.97 -4.08 8.01
CA LYS A 118 6.76 -5.40 7.44
C LYS A 118 7.56 -5.58 6.14
N ARG A 119 7.57 -4.58 5.26
CA ARG A 119 8.39 -4.59 4.03
C ARG A 119 9.87 -4.70 4.34
N LEU A 120 10.35 -3.95 5.34
CA LEU A 120 11.75 -4.04 5.78
C LEU A 120 12.06 -5.45 6.29
N TYR A 121 11.20 -6.02 7.14
CA TYR A 121 11.35 -7.37 7.66
C TYR A 121 11.38 -8.42 6.54
N ASP A 122 10.45 -8.36 5.59
CA ASP A 122 10.38 -9.29 4.46
C ASP A 122 11.63 -9.17 3.57
N GLY A 123 12.13 -7.95 3.36
CA GLY A 123 13.39 -7.70 2.65
C GLY A 123 14.61 -8.31 3.35
N LEU A 124 14.71 -8.15 4.67
CA LEU A 124 15.78 -8.74 5.47
C LEU A 124 15.70 -10.27 5.50
N ARG A 125 14.48 -10.82 5.63
CA ARG A 125 14.25 -12.27 5.60
C ARG A 125 14.69 -12.88 4.27
N LYS A 126 14.34 -12.23 3.15
CA LYS A 126 14.77 -12.66 1.82
C LYS A 126 16.28 -12.60 1.67
N ARG A 127 16.90 -11.47 2.04
CA ARG A 127 18.36 -11.30 1.98
C ARG A 127 19.09 -12.38 2.80
N ARG A 128 18.61 -12.66 4.01
CA ARG A 128 19.15 -13.71 4.87
C ARG A 128 19.10 -15.09 4.19
N LEU A 129 17.97 -15.41 3.56
CA LEU A 129 17.79 -16.68 2.84
C LEU A 129 18.73 -16.77 1.64
N ASP A 130 18.79 -15.71 0.82
CA ASP A 130 19.62 -15.67 -0.38
C ASP A 130 21.12 -15.83 -0.05
N GLU A 131 21.60 -15.08 0.96
CA GLU A 131 23.00 -15.18 1.43
C GLU A 131 23.30 -16.56 2.04
N PHE A 132 22.35 -17.13 2.81
CA PHE A 132 22.50 -18.47 3.38
C PHE A 132 22.60 -19.54 2.29
N MET A 133 21.67 -19.54 1.32
CA MET A 133 21.66 -20.55 0.25
C MET A 133 22.87 -20.44 -0.66
N ALA A 134 23.34 -19.22 -0.95
CA ALA A 134 24.58 -19.02 -1.71
C ALA A 134 25.78 -19.66 -0.99
N GLY A 135 25.93 -19.39 0.31
CA GLY A 135 27.00 -19.99 1.12
C GLY A 135 26.86 -21.51 1.27
N PHE A 136 25.65 -21.99 1.54
CA PHE A 136 25.34 -23.41 1.71
C PHE A 136 25.71 -24.22 0.47
N ASN A 137 25.38 -23.72 -0.73
CA ASN A 137 25.71 -24.39 -1.99
C ASN A 137 27.23 -24.47 -2.22
N ILE A 138 27.97 -23.41 -1.90
CA ILE A 138 29.44 -23.39 -2.02
C ILE A 138 30.05 -24.39 -1.04
N ILE A 139 29.61 -24.39 0.22
CA ILE A 139 30.11 -25.31 1.24
C ILE A 139 29.78 -26.76 0.88
N SER A 140 28.57 -27.05 0.40
CA SER A 140 28.15 -28.40 -0.01
C SER A 140 29.00 -28.94 -1.16
N LEU A 141 29.25 -28.12 -2.19
CA LEU A 141 30.13 -28.49 -3.29
C LEU A 141 31.56 -28.76 -2.81
N LYS A 142 32.10 -27.88 -1.96
CA LYS A 142 33.47 -28.01 -1.44
C LYS A 142 33.62 -29.19 -0.49
N LEU A 143 32.60 -29.50 0.31
CA LEU A 143 32.58 -30.68 1.15
C LEU A 143 32.74 -31.95 0.32
N LYS A 144 31.98 -32.07 -0.76
CA LYS A 144 32.07 -33.20 -1.69
C LYS A 144 33.48 -33.35 -2.27
N GLU A 145 34.05 -32.25 -2.76
CA GLU A 145 35.42 -32.23 -3.28
C GLU A 145 36.46 -32.63 -2.23
N MET A 146 36.40 -32.03 -1.03
CA MET A 146 37.35 -32.29 0.06
C MET A 146 37.24 -33.73 0.57
N TYR A 147 36.02 -34.24 0.73
CA TYR A 147 35.80 -35.62 1.16
C TYR A 147 36.41 -36.60 0.15
N GLN A 148 36.08 -36.47 -1.13
CA GLN A 148 36.61 -37.32 -2.19
C GLN A 148 38.14 -37.27 -2.27
N MET A 149 38.74 -36.09 -2.06
CA MET A 149 40.18 -35.91 -2.04
C MET A 149 40.85 -36.63 -0.86
N ILE A 150 40.26 -36.55 0.33
CA ILE A 150 40.82 -37.17 1.54
C ILE A 150 40.66 -38.69 1.52
N THR A 151 39.48 -39.21 1.15
CA THR A 151 39.18 -40.65 1.20
C THR A 151 39.50 -41.39 -0.09
N LEU A 152 40.02 -40.68 -1.11
CA LEU A 152 40.36 -41.21 -2.44
C LEU A 152 39.20 -42.00 -3.08
N GLY A 153 37.96 -41.54 -2.83
CA GLY A 153 36.71 -42.19 -3.25
C GLY A 153 35.57 -41.96 -2.27
N GLY A 154 34.36 -42.41 -2.60
CA GLY A 154 33.16 -42.12 -1.80
C GLY A 154 32.47 -40.80 -2.20
N ASP A 155 31.52 -40.36 -1.39
CA ASP A 155 30.76 -39.13 -1.62
C ASP A 155 30.25 -38.55 -0.28
N ALA A 156 29.99 -37.25 -0.24
CA ALA A 156 29.51 -36.55 0.96
C ALA A 156 28.56 -35.42 0.54
N GLU A 157 27.46 -35.27 1.27
CA GLU A 157 26.39 -34.34 0.92
C GLU A 157 25.75 -33.71 2.16
N LEU A 158 25.43 -32.41 2.05
CA LEU A 158 24.65 -31.67 3.03
C LEU A 158 23.26 -31.39 2.46
N GLU A 159 22.23 -31.80 3.18
CA GLU A 159 20.84 -31.64 2.80
C GLU A 159 20.09 -30.82 3.85
N LEU A 160 19.19 -29.94 3.41
CA LEU A 160 18.28 -29.22 4.29
C LEU A 160 17.15 -30.16 4.69
N VAL A 161 16.81 -30.22 5.98
CA VAL A 161 15.67 -31.03 6.44
C VAL A 161 14.37 -30.44 5.91
N ASP A 162 14.21 -29.13 6.02
CA ASP A 162 13.14 -28.38 5.38
C ASP A 162 13.70 -27.46 4.28
N SER A 163 13.27 -27.72 3.04
CA SER A 163 13.62 -26.90 1.87
C SER A 163 12.87 -25.58 1.79
N VAL A 164 11.74 -25.45 2.50
CA VAL A 164 10.89 -24.24 2.52
C VAL A 164 11.41 -23.25 3.56
N ASP A 165 11.80 -23.72 4.75
CA ASP A 165 12.43 -22.92 5.79
C ASP A 165 13.71 -23.55 6.34
N PRO A 166 14.89 -23.23 5.75
CA PRO A 166 16.16 -23.84 6.15
C PRO A 166 16.59 -23.51 7.59
N PHE A 167 15.91 -22.58 8.26
CA PHE A 167 16.24 -22.15 9.63
C PHE A 167 15.44 -22.90 10.71
N SER A 168 14.45 -23.71 10.34
CA SER A 168 13.55 -24.37 11.30
C SER A 168 14.09 -25.70 11.82
N GLU A 169 14.52 -26.61 10.93
CA GLU A 169 14.88 -27.99 11.29
C GLU A 169 16.37 -28.33 11.12
N GLY A 170 17.15 -27.43 10.51
CA GLY A 170 18.60 -27.58 10.36
C GLY A 170 19.05 -28.39 9.13
N VAL A 171 20.22 -29.01 9.24
CA VAL A 171 20.94 -29.65 8.12
C VAL A 171 21.30 -31.10 8.47
N VAL A 172 21.09 -32.00 7.52
CA VAL A 172 21.52 -33.40 7.60
C VAL A 172 22.83 -33.57 6.86
N PHE A 173 23.80 -34.19 7.53
CA PHE A 173 25.07 -34.55 6.93
C PHE A 173 25.10 -36.05 6.64
N SER A 174 25.09 -36.38 5.34
CA SER A 174 25.09 -37.75 4.82
C SER A 174 26.39 -38.03 4.08
N VAL A 175 26.92 -39.23 4.27
CA VAL A 175 28.19 -39.65 3.69
C VAL A 175 28.06 -41.05 3.12
N ARG A 176 28.71 -41.28 1.98
CA ARG A 176 28.88 -42.58 1.35
C ARG A 176 30.37 -42.93 1.30
N PRO A 177 30.88 -43.70 2.28
CA PRO A 177 32.25 -44.18 2.23
C PRO A 177 32.49 -45.04 0.97
N PRO A 178 33.75 -45.18 0.51
CA PRO A 178 34.06 -45.98 -0.67
C PRO A 178 33.55 -47.42 -0.50
N LYS A 179 32.82 -47.91 -1.51
CA LYS A 179 32.20 -49.25 -1.54
C LYS A 179 31.13 -49.50 -0.45
N LYS A 180 30.58 -48.47 0.19
CA LYS A 180 29.47 -48.56 1.15
C LYS A 180 28.25 -47.75 0.70
N SER A 181 27.11 -47.95 1.38
CA SER A 181 25.88 -47.18 1.18
C SER A 181 25.91 -45.83 1.90
N TRP A 182 25.00 -44.93 1.53
CA TRP A 182 24.77 -43.66 2.22
C TRP A 182 24.34 -43.89 3.67
N LYS A 183 24.96 -43.15 4.59
CA LYS A 183 24.65 -43.15 6.02
C LYS A 183 24.75 -41.73 6.57
N ASN A 184 23.90 -41.42 7.54
CA ASN A 184 24.04 -40.21 8.35
C ASN A 184 25.34 -40.28 9.16
N ILE A 185 26.04 -39.15 9.33
CA ILE A 185 27.27 -39.04 10.11
C ILE A 185 27.16 -39.67 11.51
N ALA A 186 26.01 -39.57 12.17
CA ALA A 186 25.79 -40.17 13.50
C ALA A 186 25.99 -41.69 13.53
N ASN A 187 25.77 -42.36 12.39
CA ASN A 187 25.80 -43.82 12.24
C ASN A 187 27.11 -44.35 11.60
N LEU A 188 28.12 -43.49 11.41
CA LEU A 188 29.43 -43.87 10.89
C LEU A 188 30.36 -44.42 11.98
N SER A 189 31.42 -45.14 11.57
CA SER A 189 32.48 -45.57 12.50
C SER A 189 33.28 -44.38 13.04
N GLY A 190 34.05 -44.56 14.13
CA GLY A 190 34.85 -43.48 14.72
C GLY A 190 35.76 -42.78 13.72
N GLY A 191 36.59 -43.55 12.98
CA GLY A 191 37.46 -42.99 11.95
C GLY A 191 36.73 -42.36 10.77
N GLU A 192 35.61 -42.95 10.33
CA GLU A 192 34.77 -42.38 9.27
C GLU A 192 34.15 -41.03 9.70
N LYS A 193 33.74 -40.91 10.97
CA LYS A 193 33.24 -39.65 11.55
C LYS A 193 34.33 -38.59 11.58
N THR A 194 35.55 -38.94 11.98
CA THR A 194 36.68 -38.00 12.03
C THR A 194 37.04 -37.50 10.64
N LEU A 195 37.16 -38.38 9.65
CA LEU A 195 37.43 -38.01 8.26
C LEU A 195 36.33 -37.11 7.67
N SER A 196 35.07 -37.46 7.91
CA SER A 196 33.92 -36.69 7.41
C SER A 196 33.86 -35.30 8.05
N SER A 197 34.13 -35.22 9.35
CA SER A 197 34.20 -33.95 10.09
C SER A 197 35.36 -33.07 9.60
N LEU A 198 36.53 -33.66 9.36
CA LEU A 198 37.69 -32.95 8.84
C LEU A 198 37.43 -32.37 7.43
N ALA A 199 36.78 -33.14 6.56
CA ALA A 199 36.36 -32.66 5.25
C ALA A 199 35.42 -31.45 5.34
N LEU A 200 34.48 -31.45 6.29
CA LEU A 200 33.60 -30.31 6.54
C LEU A 200 34.36 -29.09 7.05
N VAL A 201 35.33 -29.28 7.95
CA VAL A 201 36.18 -28.17 8.44
C VAL A 201 36.98 -27.55 7.29
N PHE A 202 37.53 -28.34 6.37
CA PHE A 202 38.23 -27.82 5.19
C PHE A 202 37.30 -27.12 4.20
N ALA A 203 36.08 -27.63 4.00
CA ALA A 203 35.08 -26.95 3.18
C ALA A 203 34.70 -25.58 3.75
N LEU A 204 34.52 -25.50 5.08
CA LEU A 204 34.28 -24.24 5.78
C LEU A 204 35.46 -23.28 5.69
N HIS A 205 36.69 -23.81 5.81
CA HIS A 205 37.91 -23.03 5.63
C HIS A 205 38.02 -22.44 4.22
N HIS A 206 37.66 -23.20 3.20
CA HIS A 206 37.65 -22.71 1.82
C HIS A 206 36.64 -21.58 1.62
N TYR A 207 35.45 -21.71 2.21
CA TYR A 207 34.42 -20.67 2.13
C TYR A 207 34.83 -19.39 2.88
N LYS A 208 35.38 -19.55 4.09
CA LYS A 208 35.84 -18.43 4.90
C LYS A 208 37.19 -18.76 5.55
N PRO A 209 38.31 -18.33 4.94
CA PRO A 209 39.64 -18.66 5.45
C PRO A 209 39.85 -18.00 6.81
N THR A 210 40.24 -18.80 7.79
CA THR A 210 40.61 -18.35 9.14
C THR A 210 42.12 -18.47 9.28
N PRO A 211 42.82 -17.48 9.87
CA PRO A 211 44.29 -17.42 9.87
C PRO A 211 44.98 -18.49 10.73
N LEU A 212 44.26 -19.13 11.66
CA LEU A 212 44.82 -20.14 12.57
C LEU A 212 43.78 -21.22 12.85
N TYR A 213 44.17 -22.49 12.74
CA TYR A 213 43.43 -23.64 13.25
C TYR A 213 44.33 -24.41 14.21
N VAL A 214 43.80 -24.73 15.38
CA VAL A 214 44.42 -25.62 16.35
C VAL A 214 43.54 -26.86 16.41
N MET A 215 44.11 -28.02 16.12
CA MET A 215 43.44 -29.30 16.18
C MET A 215 44.20 -30.20 17.16
N ASP A 216 43.48 -30.82 18.09
CA ASP A 216 44.05 -31.68 19.12
C ASP A 216 43.58 -33.13 18.90
N GLU A 217 44.48 -34.09 19.08
CA GLU A 217 44.23 -35.55 19.01
C GLU A 217 43.42 -36.07 17.78
N ILE A 218 43.56 -35.43 16.61
CA ILE A 218 42.82 -35.82 15.40
C ILE A 218 43.21 -37.19 14.83
N ASP A 219 44.39 -37.70 15.19
CA ASP A 219 44.95 -38.96 14.74
C ASP A 219 44.50 -40.17 15.57
N ALA A 220 44.02 -39.96 16.81
CA ALA A 220 43.62 -41.05 17.72
C ALA A 220 42.49 -41.94 17.15
N ALA A 221 41.64 -41.38 16.28
CA ALA A 221 40.55 -42.09 15.61
C ALA A 221 40.88 -42.59 14.19
N LEU A 222 42.07 -42.23 13.66
CA LEU A 222 42.53 -42.56 12.30
C LEU A 222 43.42 -43.82 12.25
N VAL A 223 43.69 -44.44 13.40
CA VAL A 223 44.49 -45.68 13.54
C VAL A 223 43.64 -46.93 13.40
#